data_AF-C5TD41-F1
#
_entry.id   AF-C5TD41-F1
#
_cell.length_a   1.000
_cell.length_b   1.000
_cell.length_c   1.000
_cell.angle_alpha   90.00
_cell.angle_beta   90.00
_cell.angle_gamma   90.00
#
_symmetry.space_group_name_H-M   'P 1'
#
loop_
_entity.id
_entity.type
_entity.pdbx_description
1 polymer ?
#
loop_
_entity_poly.entity_id
_entity_poly.type
_entity_poly.pdbx_seq_one_letter_code
_entity_poly.pdbx_strand_id
1 'polypeptide(L)'
;MMAAHRTPAAFDLAGWSRRHLDEVERALGNWVGDGAPAGLGEAMRYAVLDGGKRLRPLLVLAAFEAVHGEAVAAGAADGNAALRAGMQAAALRAACAVELIHAYSLVHDDMPCMDNDVLRRGKPTVHVQFGEAQALLAGDALQAFAFELLTPEDERIPPAVQATLCRQLARA
;
A
#
# COMPACT_ATOMS: atom_id res chain seq x y z
N MET A 1 -26.36 -22.36 36.64
CA MET A 1 -25.20 -21.47 36.67
C MET A 1 -25.12 -20.79 35.30
N MET A 2 -25.68 -19.59 35.16
CA MET A 2 -25.73 -18.90 33.85
C MET A 2 -24.39 -18.23 33.59
N ALA A 3 -23.71 -18.63 32.51
CA ALA A 3 -22.47 -17.99 32.09
C ALA A 3 -22.76 -16.53 31.71
N ALA A 4 -22.07 -15.60 32.37
CA ALA A 4 -22.15 -14.19 32.06
C ALA A 4 -21.71 -13.97 30.61
N HIS A 5 -22.63 -13.50 29.77
CA HIS A 5 -22.37 -13.11 28.39
C HIS A 5 -21.45 -11.89 28.45
N ARG A 6 -20.14 -12.07 28.20
CA ARG A 6 -19.23 -10.94 28.05
C ARG A 6 -19.65 -10.19 26.79
N THR A 7 -20.15 -8.97 26.95
CA THR A 7 -20.32 -8.05 25.83
C THR A 7 -18.93 -7.83 25.21
N PRO A 8 -18.70 -8.17 23.93
CA PRO A 8 -17.42 -7.89 23.30
C PRO A 8 -17.18 -6.38 23.35
N ALA A 9 -15.95 -5.98 23.67
CA ALA A 9 -15.56 -4.57 23.65
C ALA A 9 -15.83 -3.99 22.25
N ALA A 10 -16.29 -2.74 22.19
CA ALA A 10 -16.54 -2.06 20.92
C ALA A 10 -15.24 -1.97 20.11
N PHE A 11 -15.30 -2.27 18.82
CA PHE A 11 -14.16 -2.16 17.91
C PHE A 11 -13.69 -0.70 17.79
N ASP A 12 -12.44 -0.43 18.17
CA ASP A 12 -11.82 0.89 18.04
C ASP A 12 -11.29 1.09 16.63
N LEU A 13 -12.17 1.49 15.71
CA LEU A 13 -11.82 1.79 14.32
C LEU A 13 -10.76 2.89 14.21
N ALA A 14 -10.82 3.92 15.06
CA ALA A 14 -9.92 5.06 14.97
C ALA A 14 -8.49 4.68 15.36
N GLY A 15 -8.31 3.94 16.45
CA GLY A 15 -7.01 3.40 16.84
C GLY A 15 -6.52 2.35 15.86
N TRP A 16 -7.40 1.48 15.37
CA TRP A 16 -7.07 0.46 14.37
C TRP A 16 -6.57 1.07 13.06
N SER A 17 -7.28 2.04 12.50
CA SER A 17 -6.88 2.71 11.27
C SER A 17 -5.56 3.44 11.46
N ARG A 18 -5.38 4.16 12.57
CA ARG A 18 -4.13 4.91 12.82
C ARG A 18 -2.90 4.01 12.78
N ARG A 19 -2.93 2.85 13.47
CA ARG A 19 -1.80 1.91 13.49
C ARG A 19 -1.44 1.42 12.09
N HIS A 20 -2.44 1.03 11.30
CA HIS A 20 -2.22 0.54 9.94
C HIS A 20 -1.77 1.63 8.98
N LEU A 21 -2.30 2.85 9.12
CA LEU A 21 -1.83 4.00 8.35
C LEU A 21 -0.37 4.30 8.66
N ASP A 22 0.02 4.34 9.93
CA ASP A 22 1.41 4.58 10.33
C ASP A 22 2.36 3.51 9.78
N GLU A 23 1.92 2.25 9.72
CA GLU A 23 2.69 1.16 9.13
C GLU A 23 2.83 1.29 7.61
N VAL A 24 1.74 1.60 6.91
CA VAL A 24 1.72 1.81 5.46
C VAL A 24 2.56 3.01 5.06
N GLU A 25 2.42 4.15 5.74
CA GLU A 25 3.24 5.35 5.45
C GLU A 25 4.73 5.09 5.67
N ARG A 26 5.09 4.34 6.72
CA ARG A 26 6.47 3.94 6.96
C ARG A 26 6.98 3.02 5.85
N ALA A 27 6.18 2.04 5.45
CA ALA A 27 6.54 1.09 4.40
C ALA A 27 6.73 1.79 3.04
N LEU A 28 5.76 2.61 2.62
CA LEU A 28 5.85 3.42 1.40
C LEU A 28 7.04 4.39 1.48
N GLY A 29 7.25 5.04 2.63
CA GLY A 29 8.35 5.96 2.84
C GLY A 29 9.74 5.32 2.71
N ASN A 30 9.85 4.04 3.06
CA ASN A 30 11.08 3.25 2.93
C ASN A 30 11.30 2.72 1.51
N TRP A 31 10.24 2.35 0.79
CA TRP A 31 10.35 1.65 -0.50
C TRP A 31 10.27 2.58 -1.72
N VAL A 32 9.44 3.61 -1.69
CA VAL A 32 9.15 4.40 -2.89
C VAL A 32 10.33 5.31 -3.23
N GLY A 33 10.82 5.16 -4.47
CA GLY A 33 11.84 6.03 -5.05
C GLY A 33 13.25 5.77 -4.55
N ASP A 34 13.49 4.70 -3.78
CA ASP A 34 14.84 4.31 -3.36
C ASP A 34 15.67 3.89 -4.58
N GLY A 35 16.88 4.44 -4.71
CA GLY A 35 17.79 4.17 -5.83
C GLY A 35 17.32 4.63 -7.22
N ALA A 36 16.18 5.33 -7.34
CA ALA A 36 15.65 5.75 -8.64
C ALA A 36 16.51 6.86 -9.29
N PRO A 37 16.88 6.74 -10.58
CA PRO A 37 17.78 7.68 -11.24
C PRO A 37 17.09 9.01 -11.59
N ALA A 38 17.91 10.02 -11.93
CA ALA A 38 17.47 11.26 -12.59
C ALA A 38 16.29 12.00 -11.91
N GLY A 39 16.22 11.98 -10.58
CA GLY A 39 15.16 12.64 -9.81
C GLY A 39 13.78 11.99 -9.95
N LEU A 40 13.66 10.83 -10.61
CA LEU A 40 12.39 10.12 -10.76
C LEU A 40 11.81 9.70 -9.41
N GLY A 41 12.68 9.30 -8.48
CA GLY A 41 12.29 8.94 -7.12
C GLY A 41 11.60 10.09 -6.38
N GLU A 42 12.00 11.34 -6.62
CA GLU A 42 11.38 12.51 -5.99
C GLU A 42 9.93 12.70 -6.49
N ALA A 43 9.71 12.60 -7.80
CA ALA A 43 8.38 12.69 -8.39
C ALA A 43 7.45 11.55 -7.92
N MET A 44 7.97 10.31 -7.86
CA MET A 44 7.23 9.16 -7.32
C MET A 44 6.86 9.36 -5.85
N ARG A 45 7.80 9.83 -5.02
CA ARG A 45 7.57 10.10 -3.60
C ARG A 45 6.56 11.23 -3.39
N TYR A 46 6.63 12.29 -4.21
CA TYR A 46 5.67 13.38 -4.18
C TYR A 46 4.25 12.90 -4.48
N ALA A 47 4.09 12.04 -5.50
CA ALA A 47 2.80 11.46 -5.87
C ALA A 47 2.21 10.58 -4.75
N VAL A 48 3.07 9.84 -4.05
CA VAL A 48 2.63 8.82 -3.09
C VAL A 48 2.54 9.33 -1.66
N LEU A 49 3.58 9.94 -1.10
CA LEU A 49 3.75 10.11 0.35
C LEU A 49 3.04 11.33 0.93
N ASP A 50 2.60 12.27 0.09
CA ASP A 50 2.25 13.60 0.56
C ASP A 50 0.73 13.82 0.79
N GLY A 51 0.05 12.72 1.15
CA GLY A 51 -1.31 12.70 1.69
C GLY A 51 -2.21 11.59 1.13
N GLY A 52 -3.43 11.50 1.69
CA GLY A 52 -4.47 10.59 1.22
C GLY A 52 -5.17 9.87 2.34
N LYS A 53 -6.37 9.38 2.06
CA LYS A 53 -7.16 8.63 3.05
C LYS A 53 -6.64 7.20 3.25
N ARG A 54 -5.81 6.71 2.31
CA ARG A 54 -5.30 5.33 2.23
C ARG A 54 -6.38 4.27 2.47
N LEU A 55 -7.56 4.52 1.91
CA LEU A 55 -8.69 3.60 2.08
C LEU A 55 -8.38 2.21 1.51
N ARG A 56 -7.65 2.16 0.39
CA ARG A 56 -7.29 0.90 -0.27
C ARG A 56 -6.34 0.04 0.57
N PRO A 57 -5.21 0.57 1.10
CA PRO A 57 -4.40 -0.16 2.08
C PRO A 57 -5.20 -0.69 3.27
N LEU A 58 -6.04 0.15 3.88
CA LEU A 58 -6.86 -0.25 5.02
C LEU A 58 -7.80 -1.41 4.67
N LEU A 59 -8.42 -1.40 3.49
CA LEU A 59 -9.30 -2.49 3.06
C LEU A 59 -8.53 -3.82 2.88
N VAL A 60 -7.31 -3.78 2.33
CA VAL A 60 -6.46 -4.97 2.20
C VAL A 60 -6.12 -5.55 3.58
N LEU A 61 -5.71 -4.69 4.52
CA LEU A 61 -5.30 -5.10 5.86
C LEU A 61 -6.50 -5.59 6.68
N ALA A 62 -7.65 -4.93 6.59
CA ALA A 62 -8.89 -5.39 7.21
C ALA A 62 -9.33 -6.76 6.67
N ALA A 63 -9.22 -7.00 5.35
CA ALA A 63 -9.55 -8.29 4.76
C ALA A 63 -8.61 -9.40 5.24
N PHE A 64 -7.32 -9.11 5.34
CA PHE A 64 -6.33 -10.02 5.90
C PHE A 64 -6.65 -10.40 7.36
N GLU A 65 -6.92 -9.40 8.20
CA GLU A 65 -7.26 -9.62 9.61
C GLU A 65 -8.59 -10.36 9.79
N ALA A 66 -9.59 -10.10 8.95
CA ALA A 66 -10.88 -10.78 9.01
C ALA A 66 -10.75 -12.29 8.79
N VAL A 67 -9.79 -12.74 7.98
CA VAL A 67 -9.58 -14.16 7.65
C VAL A 67 -8.62 -14.83 8.65
N HIS A 68 -7.60 -14.11 9.11
CA HIS A 68 -6.53 -14.68 9.95
C HIS A 68 -6.65 -14.34 11.45
N GLY A 69 -7.56 -13.45 11.83
CA GLY A 69 -7.78 -12.97 13.20
C GLY A 69 -6.78 -11.91 13.66
N GLU A 70 -7.14 -11.11 14.67
CA GLU A 70 -6.29 -10.03 15.20
C GLU A 70 -5.00 -10.55 15.86
N ALA A 71 -5.06 -11.70 16.53
CA ALA A 71 -3.89 -12.30 17.17
C ALA A 71 -2.80 -12.60 16.14
N VAL A 72 -3.20 -13.14 14.97
CA VAL A 72 -2.63 -12.97 13.60
C VAL A 72 -1.68 -11.79 13.34
N ALA A 73 -2.27 -10.61 13.42
CA ALA A 73 -1.69 -9.33 13.08
C ALA A 73 -0.82 -8.75 14.22
N ALA A 74 -1.02 -9.19 15.46
CA ALA A 74 -0.27 -8.69 16.63
C ALA A 74 1.03 -9.46 16.94
N GLY A 75 1.42 -10.45 16.13
CA GLY A 75 2.72 -11.13 16.27
C GLY A 75 2.87 -12.01 17.52
N ALA A 76 1.79 -12.69 17.94
CA ALA A 76 1.84 -13.60 19.08
C ALA A 76 2.93 -14.68 18.92
N ALA A 77 3.71 -14.92 19.98
CA ALA A 77 4.81 -15.88 19.99
C ALA A 77 4.27 -17.31 20.13
N ASP A 78 4.22 -18.03 19.02
CA ASP A 78 3.99 -19.48 18.95
C ASP A 78 4.95 -20.14 17.95
N GLY A 79 4.89 -21.47 17.83
CA GLY A 79 5.74 -22.25 16.91
C GLY A 79 5.60 -21.90 15.42
N ASN A 80 4.64 -21.04 15.05
CA ASN A 80 4.36 -20.61 13.68
C ASN A 80 4.71 -19.14 13.41
N ALA A 81 5.49 -18.48 14.29
CA ALA A 81 5.83 -17.07 14.18
C ALA A 81 6.41 -16.66 12.81
N ALA A 82 7.28 -17.48 12.22
CA ALA A 82 7.91 -17.20 10.94
C ALA A 82 6.91 -17.17 9.76
N LEU A 83 5.98 -18.14 9.72
CA LEU A 83 4.92 -18.21 8.71
C LEU A 83 4.01 -16.97 8.82
N ARG A 84 3.67 -16.58 10.05
CA ARG A 84 2.82 -15.41 10.31
C ARG A 84 3.49 -14.11 9.91
N ALA A 85 4.77 -13.94 10.24
CA ALA A 85 5.55 -12.80 9.79
C ALA A 85 5.60 -12.70 8.26
N GLY A 86 5.74 -13.83 7.56
CA GLY A 86 5.65 -13.88 6.10
C GLY A 86 4.28 -13.44 5.56
N MET A 87 3.19 -13.94 6.15
CA MET A 87 1.83 -13.54 5.77
C MET A 87 1.54 -12.05 6.02
N GLN A 88 1.97 -11.52 7.17
CA GLN A 88 1.84 -10.10 7.49
C GLN A 88 2.65 -9.23 6.51
N ALA A 89 3.88 -9.63 6.19
CA ALA A 89 4.72 -8.94 5.22
C ALA A 89 4.08 -8.96 3.82
N ALA A 90 3.48 -10.08 3.40
CA ALA A 90 2.75 -10.17 2.14
C ALA A 90 1.52 -9.24 2.12
N ALA A 91 0.75 -9.18 3.21
CA ALA A 91 -0.41 -8.31 3.33
C ALA A 91 -0.03 -6.82 3.25
N LEU A 92 1.03 -6.41 3.96
CA LEU A 92 1.53 -5.03 3.92
C LEU A 92 2.03 -4.65 2.53
N ARG A 93 2.76 -5.54 1.85
CA ARG A 93 3.19 -5.35 0.46
C ARG A 93 2.01 -5.22 -0.49
N ALA A 94 0.98 -6.06 -0.34
CA ALA A 94 -0.24 -5.96 -1.13
C ALA A 94 -0.99 -4.63 -0.89
N ALA A 95 -1.08 -4.20 0.38
CA ALA A 95 -1.70 -2.93 0.74
C ALA A 95 -0.98 -1.75 0.07
N CYS A 96 0.35 -1.74 0.12
CA CYS A 96 1.17 -0.73 -0.55
C CYS A 96 1.05 -0.81 -2.07
N ALA A 97 1.10 -2.01 -2.67
CA ALA A 97 1.01 -2.19 -4.11
C ALA A 97 -0.29 -1.62 -4.69
N VAL A 98 -1.43 -1.84 -4.03
CA VAL A 98 -2.71 -1.26 -4.46
C VAL A 98 -2.72 0.27 -4.34
N GLU A 99 -2.05 0.85 -3.34
CA GLU A 99 -1.91 2.30 -3.23
C GLU A 99 -0.96 2.87 -4.30
N LEU A 100 0.08 2.14 -4.71
CA LEU A 100 0.93 2.52 -5.84
C LEU A 100 0.14 2.50 -7.16
N ILE A 101 -0.71 1.49 -7.36
CA ILE A 101 -1.67 1.43 -8.48
C ILE A 101 -2.60 2.65 -8.46
N HIS A 102 -3.14 2.98 -7.29
CA HIS A 102 -3.97 4.17 -7.16
C HIS A 102 -3.20 5.47 -7.44
N ALA A 103 -1.97 5.58 -6.94
CA ALA A 103 -1.16 6.78 -7.13
C ALA A 103 -0.81 6.98 -8.59
N TYR A 104 -0.36 5.94 -9.31
CA TYR A 104 -0.07 6.09 -10.74
C TYR A 104 -1.30 6.57 -11.50
N SER A 105 -2.49 6.00 -11.21
CA SER A 105 -3.69 6.31 -11.97
C SER A 105 -4.01 7.80 -11.84
N LEU A 106 -3.90 8.36 -10.62
CA LEU A 106 -4.09 9.78 -10.38
C LEU A 106 -3.04 10.65 -11.08
N VAL A 107 -1.77 10.23 -11.11
CA VAL A 107 -0.71 10.99 -11.79
C VAL A 107 -1.01 11.10 -13.29
N HIS A 108 -1.44 10.01 -13.92
CA HIS A 108 -1.79 9.99 -15.34
C HIS A 108 -3.12 10.69 -15.62
N ASP A 109 -4.13 10.51 -14.78
CA ASP A 109 -5.42 11.20 -14.89
C ASP A 109 -5.22 12.73 -14.81
N ASP A 110 -4.30 13.22 -13.97
CA ASP A 110 -3.99 14.64 -13.84
C ASP A 110 -3.35 15.27 -15.10
N MET A 111 -2.85 14.48 -16.04
CA MET A 111 -2.09 14.99 -17.19
C MET A 111 -2.94 15.89 -18.10
N PRO A 112 -2.34 16.86 -18.84
CA PRO A 112 -3.07 17.75 -19.73
C PRO A 112 -3.90 17.07 -20.82
N CYS A 113 -3.50 15.87 -21.23
CA CYS A 113 -4.22 15.06 -22.22
C CYS A 113 -5.38 14.24 -21.63
N MET A 114 -5.54 14.22 -20.31
CA MET A 114 -6.58 13.52 -19.58
C MET A 114 -7.51 14.57 -18.91
N ASP A 115 -7.47 14.71 -17.59
CA ASP A 115 -8.34 15.67 -16.87
C ASP A 115 -7.75 17.10 -16.83
N ASN A 116 -6.44 17.24 -17.09
CA ASN A 116 -5.72 18.52 -17.03
C ASN A 116 -5.86 19.23 -15.67
N ASP A 117 -5.90 18.45 -14.59
CA ASP A 117 -5.98 18.96 -13.23
C ASP A 117 -4.64 19.61 -12.85
N VAL A 118 -4.66 20.91 -12.53
CA VAL A 118 -3.46 21.63 -12.07
C VAL A 118 -3.24 21.53 -10.56
N LEU A 119 -4.27 21.12 -9.81
CA LEU A 119 -4.24 20.98 -8.36
C LEU A 119 -4.91 19.69 -7.91
N ARG A 120 -4.29 18.99 -6.97
CA ARG A 120 -4.86 17.84 -6.27
C ARG A 120 -4.72 18.02 -4.77
N ARG A 121 -5.85 17.99 -4.06
CA ARG A 121 -5.93 18.18 -2.59
C ARG A 121 -5.24 19.48 -2.14
N GLY A 122 -5.36 20.54 -2.94
CA GLY A 122 -4.77 21.86 -2.65
C GLY A 122 -3.27 21.98 -2.94
N LYS A 123 -2.63 20.97 -3.54
CA LYS A 123 -1.22 20.99 -3.97
C LYS A 123 -1.12 20.91 -5.50
N PRO A 124 -0.06 21.45 -6.12
CA PRO A 124 0.23 21.23 -7.55
C PRO A 124 0.21 19.75 -7.89
N THR A 125 -0.33 19.38 -9.06
CA THR A 125 -0.21 18.02 -9.57
C THR A 125 1.21 17.72 -10.03
N VAL A 126 1.56 16.45 -10.21
CA VAL A 126 2.94 16.03 -10.51
C VAL A 126 3.46 16.69 -11.79
N HIS A 127 2.61 16.79 -12.83
CA HIS A 127 3.02 17.42 -14.09
C HIS A 127 3.22 18.92 -13.95
N VAL A 128 2.47 19.60 -13.07
CA VAL A 128 2.69 21.02 -12.78
C VAL A 128 3.99 21.22 -12.00
N GLN A 129 4.29 20.34 -11.05
CA GLN A 129 5.47 20.46 -10.19
C GLN A 129 6.77 20.04 -10.89
N PHE A 130 6.75 18.99 -11.69
CA PHE A 130 7.95 18.34 -12.26
C PHE A 130 7.98 18.31 -13.79
N GLY A 131 6.93 18.78 -14.46
CA GLY A 131 6.77 18.69 -15.90
C GLY A 131 6.12 17.38 -16.36
N GLU A 132 5.51 17.42 -17.54
CA GLU A 132 4.73 16.31 -18.11
C GLU A 132 5.56 15.03 -18.32
N ALA A 133 6.78 15.14 -18.85
CA ALA A 133 7.62 13.97 -19.12
C ALA A 133 7.99 13.23 -17.81
N GLN A 134 8.31 13.97 -16.76
CA GLN A 134 8.65 13.38 -15.46
C GLN A 134 7.41 12.77 -14.80
N ALA A 135 6.24 13.41 -14.92
CA ALA A 135 4.99 12.88 -14.40
C ALA A 135 4.57 11.58 -15.09
N LEU A 136 4.68 11.52 -16.42
CA LEU A 136 4.40 10.30 -17.19
C LEU A 136 5.29 9.14 -16.71
N LEU A 137 6.61 9.37 -16.65
CA LEU A 137 7.58 8.37 -16.18
C LEU A 137 7.36 7.98 -14.72
N ALA A 138 6.95 8.92 -13.86
CA ALA A 138 6.65 8.62 -12.46
C ALA A 138 5.45 7.68 -12.37
N GLY A 139 4.39 7.91 -13.14
CA GLY A 139 3.25 6.98 -13.20
C GLY A 139 3.66 5.60 -13.73
N ASP A 140 4.41 5.53 -14.83
CA ASP A 140 4.90 4.25 -15.39
C ASP A 140 5.74 3.47 -14.36
N ALA A 141 6.64 4.16 -13.67
CA ALA A 141 7.49 3.58 -12.64
C ALA A 141 6.68 3.11 -11.43
N LEU A 142 5.67 3.87 -10.97
CA LEU A 142 4.80 3.47 -9.86
C LEU A 142 3.99 2.20 -10.20
N GLN A 143 3.49 2.10 -11.44
CA GLN A 143 2.78 0.90 -11.90
C GLN A 143 3.71 -0.32 -11.92
N ALA A 144 4.91 -0.20 -12.50
CA ALA A 144 5.88 -1.29 -12.52
C ALA A 144 6.32 -1.69 -11.09
N PHE A 145 6.59 -0.70 -10.25
CA PHE A 145 7.03 -0.89 -8.88
C PHE A 145 5.98 -1.59 -8.01
N ALA A 146 4.68 -1.37 -8.28
CA ALA A 146 3.62 -2.09 -7.59
C ALA A 146 3.74 -3.62 -7.75
N PHE A 147 4.15 -4.10 -8.93
CA PHE A 147 4.38 -5.53 -9.17
C PHE A 147 5.68 -6.01 -8.55
N GLU A 148 6.76 -5.22 -8.65
CA GLU A 148 8.04 -5.54 -7.99
C GLU A 148 7.84 -5.73 -6.48
N LEU A 149 7.02 -4.88 -5.86
CA LEU A 149 6.76 -4.94 -4.42
C LEU A 149 6.05 -6.23 -4.00
N LEU A 150 5.27 -6.85 -4.91
CA LEU A 150 4.58 -8.12 -4.70
C LEU A 150 5.49 -9.34 -4.92
N THR A 151 6.68 -9.16 -5.49
CA THR A 151 7.64 -10.24 -5.79
C THR A 151 8.97 -10.09 -5.03
N PRO A 152 8.97 -9.99 -3.68
CA PRO A 152 10.20 -9.86 -2.93
C PRO A 152 11.02 -11.16 -2.93
N GLU A 153 12.35 -11.01 -2.80
CA GLU A 153 13.28 -12.12 -2.54
C GLU A 153 13.14 -12.70 -1.12
N ASP A 154 12.25 -12.16 -0.30
CA ASP A 154 11.96 -12.64 1.05
C ASP A 154 11.35 -14.05 0.99
N GLU A 155 12.15 -15.07 1.30
CA GLU A 155 11.75 -16.48 1.30
C GLU A 155 10.58 -16.79 2.25
N ARG A 156 10.27 -15.89 3.19
CA ARG A 156 9.10 -16.03 4.07
C ARG A 156 7.78 -15.85 3.32
N ILE A 157 7.79 -15.26 2.13
CA ILE A 157 6.61 -15.06 1.28
C ILE A 157 6.65 -16.10 0.14
N PRO A 158 5.82 -17.16 0.18
CA PRO A 158 5.90 -18.24 -0.80
C PRO A 158 5.69 -17.74 -2.24
N PRO A 159 6.46 -18.20 -3.24
CA PRO A 159 6.32 -17.76 -4.64
C PRO A 159 4.90 -17.91 -5.21
N ALA A 160 4.15 -18.92 -4.77
CA ALA A 160 2.75 -19.11 -5.18
C ALA A 160 1.81 -17.99 -4.69
N VAL A 161 2.09 -17.42 -3.51
CA VAL A 161 1.38 -16.25 -2.98
C VAL A 161 1.73 -15.02 -3.80
N GLN A 162 3.02 -14.78 -4.06
CA GLN A 162 3.49 -13.67 -4.90
C GLN A 162 2.81 -13.69 -6.28
N ALA A 163 2.85 -14.84 -6.97
CA ALA A 163 2.24 -15.02 -8.29
C ALA A 163 0.71 -14.81 -8.27
N THR A 164 0.04 -15.22 -7.18
CA THR A 164 -1.40 -15.02 -7.01
C THR A 164 -1.74 -13.54 -6.84
N LEU A 165 -0.98 -12.82 -6.00
CA LEU A 165 -1.16 -11.39 -5.79
C LEU A 165 -0.90 -10.60 -7.07
N CYS A 166 0.18 -10.90 -7.80
CA CYS A 166 0.47 -10.25 -9.09
C CYS A 166 -0.65 -10.49 -10.10
N ARG A 167 -1.16 -11.73 -10.20
CA ARG A 167 -2.29 -12.04 -11.09
C ARG A 167 -3.56 -11.29 -10.70
N GLN A 168 -3.83 -11.13 -9.40
CA GLN A 168 -4.98 -10.38 -8.92
C GLN A 168 -4.84 -8.89 -9.23
N LEU A 169 -3.67 -8.30 -8.96
CA LEU A 169 -3.42 -6.89 -9.23
C LEU A 169 -3.51 -6.56 -10.74
N ALA A 170 -2.96 -7.43 -11.60
CA ALA A 170 -3.00 -7.24 -13.05
C ALA A 170 -4.40 -7.37 -13.68
N ARG A 171 -5.39 -7.91 -12.95
CA ARG A 171 -6.77 -8.08 -13.43
C ARG A 171 -7.75 -7.08 -12.79
N ALA A 172 -7.29 -6.31 -11.82
CA ALA A 172 -8.10 -5.38 -11.06
C ALA A 172 -8.50 -4.16 -11.88
#